data_AF-A0A6V7LSQ0-F1
#
_entry.id   AF-A0A6V7LSQ0-F1
#
_cell.length_a   1.000
_cell.length_b   1.000
_cell.length_c   1.000
_cell.angle_alpha   90.00
_cell.angle_beta   90.00
_cell.angle_gamma   90.00
#
_symmetry.space_group_name_H-M   'P 1'
#
loop_
_entity.id
_entity.type
_entity.pdbx_description
1 polymer ?
#
loop_
_entity_poly.entity_id
_entity_poly.type
_entity_poly.pdbx_seq_one_letter_code
_entity_poly.pdbx_strand_id
1 'polypeptide(L)'
;PGKIIELKEVAVKFTTDMIATTAFGLRANSLNNPEAEFRRYGAAVFELSFMRTMEQVATFFAPYLMTPLHFAMFPQATRKFLRKAVWEAIANREKTGIKRHDLIDLLIELKNSEENCSEEKII
;
A
#
# COMPACT_ATOMS: atom_id res chain seq x y z
N PRO A 1 -28.18 27.17 5.80
CA PRO A 1 -28.48 26.05 4.86
C PRO A 1 -27.34 25.03 4.81
N GLY A 2 -27.65 23.74 4.96
CA GLY A 2 -26.66 22.66 4.93
C GLY A 2 -26.20 22.34 3.49
N LYS A 3 -24.92 21.97 3.33
CA LYS A 3 -24.37 21.52 2.05
C LYS A 3 -24.68 20.03 1.88
N ILE A 4 -25.15 19.61 0.71
CA ILE A 4 -25.31 18.18 0.38
C ILE A 4 -23.90 17.59 0.22
N ILE A 5 -23.62 16.51 0.95
CA ILE A 5 -22.33 15.83 0.98
C ILE A 5 -22.52 14.40 0.47
N GLU A 6 -21.63 13.96 -0.39
CA GLU A 6 -21.56 12.56 -0.84
C GLU A 6 -20.82 11.73 0.23
N LEU A 7 -21.56 10.88 0.95
CA LEU A 7 -21.05 10.18 2.13
C LEU A 7 -19.97 9.15 1.77
N LYS A 8 -20.08 8.48 0.61
CA LYS A 8 -19.10 7.48 0.18
C LYS A 8 -17.73 8.13 -0.05
N GLU A 9 -17.70 9.30 -0.66
CA GLU A 9 -16.47 10.04 -0.93
C GLU A 9 -15.74 10.43 0.34
N VAL A 10 -16.49 10.92 1.34
CA VAL A 10 -15.94 11.27 2.66
C VAL A 10 -15.43 10.02 3.37
N ALA A 11 -16.20 8.93 3.37
CA ALA A 11 -15.81 7.69 4.00
C ALA A 11 -14.52 7.13 3.38
N VAL A 12 -14.42 7.10 2.05
CA VAL A 12 -13.21 6.60 1.36
C VAL A 12 -12.01 7.51 1.60
N LYS A 13 -12.16 8.84 1.65
CA LYS A 13 -11.07 9.76 2.02
C LYS A 13 -10.58 9.51 3.44
N PHE A 14 -11.51 9.37 4.38
CA PHE A 14 -11.20 9.11 5.78
C PHE A 14 -10.48 7.77 5.97
N THR A 15 -10.99 6.67 5.39
CA THR A 15 -10.36 5.35 5.51
C THR A 15 -9.00 5.31 4.83
N THR A 16 -8.83 6.01 3.71
CA THR A 16 -7.52 6.16 3.04
C THR A 16 -6.50 6.83 3.97
N ASP A 17 -6.88 7.91 4.65
CA ASP A 17 -5.99 8.62 5.59
C ASP A 17 -5.65 7.78 6.83
N MET A 18 -6.62 7.03 7.33
CA MET A 18 -6.41 6.07 8.42
C MET A 18 -5.39 5.00 8.03
N ILE A 19 -5.57 4.35 6.88
CA ILE A 19 -4.65 3.31 6.39
C ILE A 19 -3.26 3.90 6.12
N ALA A 20 -3.16 5.07 5.48
CA ALA A 20 -1.88 5.73 5.23
C ALA A 20 -1.11 5.98 6.54
N THR A 21 -1.82 6.41 7.58
CA THR A 21 -1.22 6.74 8.87
C THR A 21 -0.80 5.50 9.65
N THR A 22 -1.61 4.44 9.67
CA THR A 22 -1.37 3.26 10.49
C THR A 22 -0.52 2.19 9.80
N ALA A 23 -0.69 1.97 8.50
CA ALA A 23 0.03 0.93 7.77
C ALA A 23 1.35 1.44 7.18
N PHE A 24 1.38 2.70 6.74
CA PHE A 24 2.56 3.29 6.08
C PHE A 24 3.26 4.34 6.93
N GLY A 25 2.68 4.75 8.07
CA GLY A 25 3.23 5.80 8.90
C GLY A 25 3.17 7.20 8.27
N LEU A 26 2.42 7.39 7.17
CA LEU A 26 2.41 8.59 6.34
C LEU A 26 1.10 9.38 6.51
N ARG A 27 1.18 10.71 6.37
CA ARG A 27 0.00 11.58 6.34
C ARG A 27 -0.45 11.79 4.90
N ALA A 28 -1.48 11.08 4.47
CA ALA A 28 -2.01 11.19 3.10
C ALA A 28 -2.83 12.48 2.86
N ASN A 29 -3.52 12.99 3.88
CA ASN A 29 -4.33 14.22 3.82
C ASN A 29 -5.39 14.23 2.70
N SER A 30 -5.99 13.08 2.43
CA SER A 30 -7.00 12.83 1.39
C SER A 30 -8.31 13.57 1.64
N LEU A 31 -8.62 13.92 2.88
CA LEU A 31 -9.81 14.72 3.21
C LEU A 31 -9.73 16.15 2.67
N ASN A 32 -8.56 16.78 2.76
CA ASN A 32 -8.36 18.17 2.36
C ASN A 32 -7.75 18.30 0.96
N ASN A 33 -6.95 17.31 0.53
CA ASN A 33 -6.29 17.33 -0.77
C ASN A 33 -6.99 16.36 -1.74
N PRO A 34 -7.69 16.86 -2.77
CA PRO A 34 -8.32 16.02 -3.79
C PRO A 34 -7.30 15.24 -4.64
N GLU A 35 -6.05 15.73 -4.75
CA GLU A 35 -4.96 15.09 -5.51
C GLU A 35 -4.02 14.27 -4.61
N ALA A 36 -4.49 13.84 -3.43
CA ALA A 36 -3.69 13.00 -2.54
C ALA A 36 -3.28 11.69 -3.23
N GLU A 37 -1.98 11.40 -3.27
CA GLU A 37 -1.45 10.25 -4.00
C GLU A 37 -2.03 8.92 -3.52
N PHE A 38 -2.17 8.75 -2.20
CA PHE A 38 -2.79 7.57 -1.59
C PHE A 38 -4.24 7.39 -2.05
N ARG A 39 -5.01 8.49 -2.18
CA ARG A 39 -6.38 8.42 -2.69
C ARG A 39 -6.40 8.06 -4.17
N ARG A 40 -5.53 8.67 -4.97
CA ARG A 40 -5.43 8.41 -6.42
C ARG A 40 -5.04 6.96 -6.71
N TYR A 41 -3.94 6.51 -6.13
CA TYR A 41 -3.44 5.14 -6.36
C TYR A 41 -4.29 4.08 -5.68
N GLY A 42 -4.93 4.41 -4.55
CA GLY A 42 -5.92 3.55 -3.89
C GLY A 42 -7.17 3.38 -4.74
N ALA A 43 -7.69 4.45 -5.34
CA ALA A 43 -8.82 4.37 -6.27
C ALA A 43 -8.51 3.53 -7.50
N ALA A 44 -7.31 3.66 -8.07
CA ALA A 44 -6.86 2.89 -9.24
C ALA A 44 -6.82 1.36 -9.00
N VAL A 45 -6.79 0.90 -7.75
CA VAL A 45 -6.92 -0.54 -7.42
C VAL A 45 -8.33 -1.05 -7.74
N PHE A 46 -9.35 -0.22 -7.52
CA PHE A 46 -10.76 -0.56 -7.69
C PHE A 46 -11.30 -0.16 -9.08
N GLU A 47 -10.50 0.49 -9.91
CA GLU A 47 -10.86 0.80 -11.29
C GLU A 47 -10.89 -0.47 -12.15
N LEU A 48 -12.11 -0.88 -12.50
CA LEU A 48 -12.38 -2.00 -13.39
C LEU A 48 -12.27 -1.52 -14.84
N SER A 49 -11.22 -1.95 -15.53
CA SER A 49 -11.13 -1.94 -16.99
C SER A 49 -11.36 -3.36 -17.50
N PHE A 50 -11.89 -3.51 -18.71
CA PHE A 50 -12.16 -4.81 -19.32
C PHE A 50 -10.92 -5.72 -19.29
N MET A 51 -9.76 -5.18 -19.70
CA MET A 51 -8.50 -5.92 -19.68
C MET A 51 -8.12 -6.33 -18.26
N ARG A 52 -8.24 -5.42 -17.29
CA ARG A 52 -7.88 -5.69 -15.89
C ARG A 52 -8.82 -6.71 -15.23
N THR A 53 -10.10 -6.68 -15.62
CA THR A 53 -11.09 -7.65 -15.18
C THR A 53 -10.75 -9.04 -15.73
N MET A 54 -10.33 -9.13 -17.00
CA MET A 54 -9.85 -10.38 -17.59
C MET A 54 -8.58 -10.90 -16.90
N GLU A 55 -7.63 -10.03 -16.57
CA GLU A 55 -6.44 -10.40 -15.78
C GLU A 55 -6.81 -10.94 -14.39
N GLN A 56 -7.72 -10.25 -13.69
CA GLN A 56 -8.19 -10.67 -12.36
C GLN A 56 -8.97 -11.99 -12.39
N VAL A 57 -9.86 -12.17 -13.36
CA VAL A 57 -10.62 -13.40 -13.58
C VAL A 57 -9.66 -14.55 -13.91
N ALA A 58 -8.72 -14.33 -14.83
CA ALA A 58 -7.72 -15.34 -15.14
C ALA A 58 -6.84 -15.65 -13.92
N THR A 59 -6.51 -14.66 -13.07
CA THR A 59 -5.73 -14.88 -11.84
C THR A 59 -6.49 -15.80 -10.88
N PHE A 60 -7.80 -15.63 -10.79
CA PHE A 60 -8.66 -16.39 -9.91
C PHE A 60 -8.92 -17.83 -10.41
N PHE A 61 -9.22 -18.00 -11.72
CA PHE A 61 -9.62 -19.29 -12.28
C PHE A 61 -8.48 -20.11 -12.90
N ALA A 62 -7.39 -19.47 -13.30
CA ALA A 62 -6.24 -20.13 -13.94
C ALA A 62 -4.90 -19.63 -13.39
N PRO A 63 -4.63 -19.78 -12.08
CA PRO A 63 -3.40 -19.28 -11.45
C PRO A 63 -2.12 -19.85 -12.08
N TYR A 64 -2.17 -21.07 -12.63
CA TYR A 64 -1.03 -21.69 -13.32
C TYR A 64 -0.62 -20.98 -14.61
N LEU A 65 -1.53 -20.25 -15.26
CA LEU A 65 -1.24 -19.46 -16.47
C LEU A 65 -0.66 -18.07 -16.14
N MET A 66 -0.69 -17.66 -14.87
CA MET A 66 -0.21 -16.35 -14.42
C MET A 66 1.31 -16.25 -14.34
N THR A 67 1.97 -17.35 -13.95
CA THR A 67 3.42 -17.41 -13.74
C THR A 67 4.24 -17.00 -14.98
N PRO A 68 3.91 -17.45 -16.21
CA PRO A 68 4.61 -16.98 -17.41
C PRO A 68 4.13 -15.60 -17.92
N LEU A 69 2.84 -15.26 -17.74
CA LEU A 69 2.25 -14.05 -18.35
C LEU A 69 2.45 -12.76 -17.53
N HIS A 70 3.06 -12.82 -16.34
CA HIS A 70 3.36 -11.66 -15.50
C HIS A 70 2.14 -10.76 -15.18
N PHE A 71 0.94 -11.34 -15.19
CA PHE A 71 -0.25 -10.61 -14.81
C PHE A 71 -0.17 -10.16 -13.35
N ALA A 72 -0.50 -8.89 -13.12
CA ALA A 72 -0.35 -8.25 -11.83
C ALA A 72 -1.72 -7.94 -11.23
N MET A 73 -1.94 -8.40 -9.99
CA MET A 73 -3.15 -8.10 -9.22
C MET A 73 -3.40 -6.59 -9.06
N PHE A 74 -2.32 -5.80 -8.99
CA PHE A 74 -2.38 -4.35 -8.84
C PHE A 74 -1.84 -3.64 -10.08
N PRO A 75 -2.34 -2.43 -10.40
CA PRO A 75 -1.78 -1.65 -11.50
C PRO A 75 -0.30 -1.38 -11.25
N GLN A 76 0.51 -1.42 -12.30
CA GLN A 76 1.96 -1.22 -12.17
C GLN A 76 2.31 0.09 -11.44
N ALA A 77 1.56 1.16 -11.73
CA ALA A 77 1.74 2.46 -11.10
C ALA A 77 1.47 2.42 -9.59
N THR A 78 0.35 1.82 -9.16
CA THR A 78 0.02 1.64 -7.74
C THR A 78 1.03 0.72 -7.04
N ARG A 79 1.45 -0.37 -7.68
CA ARG A 79 2.48 -1.26 -7.13
C ARG A 79 3.80 -0.52 -6.88
N LYS A 80 4.24 0.30 -7.84
CA LYS A 80 5.45 1.12 -7.72
C LYS A 80 5.31 2.15 -6.60
N PHE A 81 4.16 2.82 -6.51
CA PHE A 81 3.86 3.77 -5.46
C PHE A 81 3.90 3.15 -4.07
N LEU A 82 3.15 2.06 -3.84
CA LEU A 82 3.11 1.38 -2.54
C LEU A 82 4.49 0.88 -2.12
N ARG A 83 5.24 0.27 -3.05
CA ARG A 83 6.61 -0.17 -2.80
C ARG A 83 7.49 1.00 -2.37
N LYS A 84 7.45 2.11 -3.10
CA LYS A 84 8.23 3.31 -2.79
C LYS A 84 7.86 3.85 -1.40
N ALA A 85 6.57 3.98 -1.09
CA ALA A 85 6.08 4.50 0.18
C ALA A 85 6.56 3.67 1.38
N VAL A 86 6.50 2.34 1.29
CA VAL A 86 6.98 1.45 2.36
C VAL A 86 8.48 1.59 2.56
N TRP A 87 9.28 1.54 1.49
CA TRP A 87 10.75 1.65 1.60
C TRP A 87 11.19 3.01 2.12
N GLU A 88 10.52 4.09 1.71
CA GLU A 88 10.81 5.43 2.23
C GLU A 88 10.45 5.54 3.72
N ALA A 89 9.32 4.95 4.14
CA ALA A 89 8.91 4.94 5.54
C ALA A 89 9.90 4.15 6.41
N ILE A 90 10.33 2.96 5.95
CA ILE A 90 11.36 2.15 6.61
C ILE A 90 12.67 2.94 6.71
N ALA A 91 13.20 3.43 5.58
CA ALA A 91 14.47 4.13 5.54
C ALA A 91 14.48 5.41 6.40
N ASN A 92 13.36 6.14 6.46
CA ASN A 92 13.22 7.30 7.34
C ASN A 92 13.24 6.87 8.81
N ARG A 93 12.54 5.78 9.16
CA ARG A 93 12.50 5.29 10.54
C ARG A 93 13.85 4.80 11.02
N GLU A 94 14.59 4.08 10.18
CA GLU A 94 15.95 3.63 10.50
C GLU A 94 16.92 4.79 10.70
N LYS A 95 16.78 5.86 9.90
CA LYS A 95 17.59 7.08 10.05
C LYS A 95 17.26 7.87 11.31
N THR A 96 15.99 7.93 11.70
CA THR A 96 15.53 8.78 12.81
C THR A 96 15.50 8.05 14.15
N GLY A 97 15.40 6.72 14.15
CA GLY A 97 15.29 5.89 15.37
C GLY A 97 13.97 6.05 16.12
N ILE A 98 12.99 6.78 15.57
CA ILE A 98 11.69 6.99 16.21
C ILE A 98 10.91 5.67 16.20
N LYS A 99 10.20 5.34 17.27
CA LYS A 99 9.29 4.17 17.32
C LYS A 99 7.86 4.66 17.50
N ARG A 100 6.92 4.21 16.66
CA ARG A 100 5.50 4.60 16.69
C ARG A 100 4.56 3.44 17.04
N HIS A 101 5.08 2.22 17.10
CA HIS A 101 4.34 0.98 17.29
C HIS A 101 3.28 0.75 16.19
N ASP A 102 3.68 0.98 14.94
CA ASP A 102 2.85 0.75 13.75
C ASP A 102 3.40 -0.40 12.88
N LEU A 103 2.75 -0.67 11.75
CA LEU A 103 3.16 -1.77 10.85
C LEU A 103 4.61 -1.60 10.36
N ILE A 104 5.08 -0.38 10.17
CA ILE A 104 6.46 -0.12 9.72
C ILE A 104 7.47 -0.59 10.77
N ASP A 105 7.20 -0.36 12.05
CA ASP A 105 8.07 -0.85 13.13
C ASP A 105 8.13 -2.39 13.14
N LEU A 106 6.97 -3.05 12.96
CA LEU A 106 6.91 -4.52 12.86
C LEU A 106 7.71 -5.04 11.66
N LEU A 107 7.63 -4.37 10.51
CA LEU A 107 8.38 -4.76 9.31
C LEU A 107 9.90 -4.59 9.50
N ILE A 108 10.33 -3.55 10.21
CA ILE A 108 11.75 -3.34 10.54
C ILE A 108 12.23 -4.42 11.50
N GLU A 109 11.46 -4.73 12.54
CA GLU A 109 11.76 -5.82 13.49
C GLU A 109 11.90 -7.16 12.78
N LEU A 110 10.97 -7.48 11.87
CA LEU A 110 11.03 -8.69 11.06
C LEU A 110 12.29 -8.72 10.18
N LYS A 111 12.59 -7.64 9.45
CA LYS A 111 13.78 -7.53 8.61
C LYS A 111 15.06 -7.79 9.41
N ASN A 112 15.20 -7.14 10.55
CA ASN A 112 16.39 -7.28 11.38
C ASN A 112 16.48 -8.67 12.03
N SER A 113 15.34 -9.30 12.35
CA SER A 113 15.31 -10.67 12.89
C SER A 113 15.80 -11.70 11.87
N GLU A 114 15.48 -11.53 10.58
CA GLU A 114 15.97 -12.40 9.51
C GLU A 114 17.48 -12.22 9.28
N GLU A 115 17.98 -10.97 9.31
CA GLU A 115 19.41 -10.68 9.22
C GLU A 115 20.18 -11.33 10.36
N ASN A 116 19.75 -11.16 11.62
CA ASN A 116 20.38 -11.78 12.79
C ASN A 116 20.37 -13.32 12.74
N CYS A 117 19.27 -13.93 12.27
CA CYS A 117 19.16 -15.39 12.15
C CYS A 117 20.01 -15.94 10.98
N SER A 118 20.32 -15.11 9.97
CA SER A 118 21.25 -15.47 8.91
C SER A 118 22.71 -15.38 9.35
N GLU A 119 23.07 -14.43 10.23
CA GLU A 119 24.40 -14.31 10.81
C GLU A 119 24.70 -15.43 11.81
N GLU A 120 23.74 -15.84 12.65
CA GLU A 120 23.88 -16.98 13.57
C GLU A 120 24.10 -18.34 12.87
N LYS A 121 23.72 -18.47 11.59
CA LYS A 121 23.99 -19.70 10.80
C LYS A 121 25.38 -19.71 10.15
N ILE A 122 26.08 -18.58 10.16
CA ILE A 122 27.42 -18.42 9.56
C ILE A 122 28.52 -18.58 10.63
N ILE A 123 28.17 -18.52 11.92
CA ILE A 123 29.05 -18.78 13.07
C ILE A 123 28.89 -20.23 13.54
#